data_AF-A0A930U384-F1
#
_entry.id   AF-A0A930U384-F1
#
_cell.length_a   1.000
_cell.length_b   1.000
_cell.length_c   1.000
_cell.angle_alpha   90.00
_cell.angle_beta   90.00
_cell.angle_gamma   90.00
#
_symmetry.space_group_name_H-M   'P 1'
#
loop_
_entity.id
_entity.type
_entity.pdbx_description
1 polymer ?
#
loop_
_entity_poly.entity_id
_entity_poly.type
_entity_poly.pdbx_seq_one_letter_code
_entity_poly.pdbx_strand_id
1 'polypeptide(L)'
;MKIIKQTGSRLILKNGLGNFASLLGWGGVLGGLPLVMAGLIVANAGVTKLSCQRQIANSVTCEQTQSRMLGLVQDSRRSIGDVTGTEVRTELHSRSDGYFEPHYRLLLGQASQQMEVPISEQHHEVAEQIDLFLQSTEPLLLIEQDTRMAQSVVIGVPLLLLVSAMTLGTLLRLIRLEVLEFDRLHNRFHSRQWLLFRWRERSGTLADVAGVQIRDLGRDEPIYSAELLFASGQRHKLAASLNQTEIEQFVERIKAFLQLDDDNDSERLGSKLDLVD
;
A
#
# COMPACT_ATOMS: atom_id res chain seq x y z
N MET A 1 25.17 9.48 6.66
CA MET A 1 26.16 8.44 6.98
C MET A 1 26.76 8.74 8.34
N LYS A 2 27.31 7.73 9.01
CA LYS A 2 28.13 7.88 10.22
C LYS A 2 29.47 7.17 10.00
N ILE A 3 30.54 7.71 10.56
CA ILE A 3 31.85 7.03 10.58
C ILE A 3 31.75 5.86 11.57
N ILE A 4 31.99 4.64 11.10
CA ILE A 4 31.92 3.43 11.93
C ILE A 4 33.31 2.86 12.28
N LYS A 5 34.32 3.20 11.49
CA LYS A 5 35.72 2.82 11.74
C LYS A 5 36.64 3.87 11.14
N GLN A 6 37.61 4.33 11.93
CA GLN A 6 38.66 5.23 11.48
C GLN A 6 39.99 4.75 12.06
N THR A 7 40.96 4.54 11.18
CA THR A 7 42.35 4.19 11.49
C THR A 7 43.25 5.09 10.64
N GLY A 8 44.58 5.08 10.85
CA GLY A 8 45.49 5.92 10.05
C GLY A 8 45.43 5.64 8.53
N SER A 9 45.09 4.41 8.13
CA SER A 9 45.04 3.99 6.72
C SER A 9 43.64 3.78 6.16
N ARG A 10 42.63 3.58 7.00
CA ARG A 10 41.29 3.16 6.57
C ARG A 10 40.18 3.94 7.27
N LEU A 11 39.24 4.45 6.49
CA LEU A 11 38.04 5.15 6.94
C LEU A 11 36.81 4.46 6.36
N ILE A 12 35.87 4.05 7.21
CA ILE A 12 34.63 3.38 6.81
C ILE A 12 33.43 4.19 7.33
N LEU A 13 32.60 4.62 6.39
CA LEU A 13 31.33 5.29 6.64
C LEU A 13 30.16 4.36 6.30
N LYS A 14 29.10 4.41 7.09
CA LYS A 14 27.89 3.60 6.88
C LYS A 14 26.63 4.44 6.96
N ASN A 15 25.71 4.24 6.03
CA ASN A 15 24.35 4.80 6.03
C ASN A 15 23.30 3.70 6.16
N GLY A 16 22.13 4.04 6.72
CA GLY A 16 20.94 3.18 6.70
C GLY A 16 20.49 2.58 8.05
N LEU A 17 21.26 2.72 9.13
CA LEU A 17 20.87 2.19 10.46
C LEU A 17 19.77 3.00 11.17
N GLY A 18 19.65 4.30 10.93
CA GLY A 18 18.67 5.16 11.63
C GLY A 18 17.22 4.99 11.15
N ASN A 19 17.02 4.58 9.89
CA ASN A 19 15.68 4.48 9.29
C ASN A 19 14.97 3.14 9.58
N PHE A 20 15.63 2.21 10.28
CA PHE A 20 15.05 0.89 10.55
C PHE A 20 13.98 0.94 11.68
N ALA A 21 14.15 1.83 12.65
CA ALA A 21 13.17 2.03 13.72
C ALA A 21 11.89 2.70 13.21
N SER A 22 11.99 3.66 12.29
CA SER A 22 10.82 4.24 11.64
C SER A 22 10.11 3.20 10.76
N LEU A 23 10.84 2.34 10.07
CA LEU A 23 10.27 1.24 9.27
C LEU A 23 9.42 0.26 10.10
N LEU A 24 9.78 -0.04 11.34
CA LEU A 24 8.96 -0.90 12.22
C LEU A 24 7.66 -0.21 12.65
N GLY A 25 7.72 1.10 12.94
CA GLY A 25 6.52 1.89 13.24
C GLY A 25 5.57 2.00 12.05
N TRP A 26 6.10 2.22 10.84
CA TRP A 26 5.30 2.27 9.61
C TRP A 26 4.85 0.88 9.14
N GLY A 27 5.61 -0.18 9.43
CA GLY A 27 5.26 -1.56 9.07
C GLY A 27 3.95 -2.03 9.73
N GLY A 28 3.70 -1.62 10.97
CA GLY A 28 2.42 -1.88 11.66
C GLY A 28 1.24 -1.14 11.02
N VAL A 29 1.43 0.12 10.64
CA VAL A 29 0.37 0.94 10.02
C VAL A 29 0.09 0.52 8.57
N LEU A 30 1.13 0.26 7.79
CA LEU A 30 1.00 -0.10 6.38
C LEU A 30 0.60 -1.56 6.16
N GLY A 31 0.98 -2.47 7.06
CA GLY A 31 0.61 -3.89 6.97
C GLY A 31 -0.66 -4.25 7.75
N GLY A 32 -0.86 -3.67 8.94
CA GLY A 32 -1.94 -4.06 9.84
C GLY A 32 -3.29 -3.46 9.48
N LEU A 33 -3.33 -2.14 9.20
CA LEU A 33 -4.58 -1.44 8.92
C LEU A 33 -5.36 -2.05 7.74
N PRO A 34 -4.72 -2.41 6.62
CA PRO A 34 -5.46 -2.91 5.47
C PRO A 34 -5.90 -4.37 5.64
N LEU A 35 -5.17 -5.17 6.42
CA LEU A 35 -5.56 -6.53 6.81
C LEU A 35 -6.81 -6.49 7.70
N VAL A 36 -6.86 -5.54 8.64
CA VAL A 36 -8.04 -5.29 9.47
C VAL A 36 -9.21 -4.81 8.60
N MET A 37 -8.99 -3.90 7.66
CA MET A 37 -10.05 -3.44 6.74
C MET A 37 -10.56 -4.56 5.84
N ALA A 38 -9.69 -5.39 5.28
CA ALA A 38 -10.09 -6.56 4.50
C ALA A 38 -10.90 -7.54 5.36
N GLY A 39 -10.46 -7.81 6.59
CA GLY A 39 -11.19 -8.62 7.56
C GLY A 39 -12.57 -8.06 7.90
N LEU A 40 -12.68 -6.74 8.09
CA LEU A 40 -13.96 -6.06 8.34
C LEU A 40 -14.90 -6.12 7.15
N ILE A 41 -14.39 -6.00 5.92
CA ILE A 41 -15.20 -6.10 4.70
C ILE A 41 -15.74 -7.54 4.56
N VAL A 42 -14.90 -8.55 4.75
CA VAL A 42 -15.34 -9.96 4.69
C VAL A 42 -16.31 -10.28 5.83
N ALA A 43 -16.09 -9.76 7.03
CA ALA A 43 -17.02 -9.94 8.14
C ALA A 43 -18.37 -9.27 7.87
N ASN A 44 -18.38 -8.11 7.20
CA ASN A 44 -19.61 -7.40 6.81
C ASN A 44 -20.29 -7.97 5.56
N ALA A 45 -19.63 -8.84 4.80
CA ALA A 45 -20.25 -9.54 3.69
C ALA A 45 -21.37 -10.44 4.22
N GLY A 46 -22.59 -10.15 3.76
CA GLY A 46 -23.79 -10.69 4.38
C GLY A 46 -24.22 -12.04 3.82
N VAL A 47 -25.08 -12.72 4.58
CA VAL A 47 -25.84 -13.87 4.09
C VAL A 47 -27.27 -13.42 3.84
N THR A 48 -27.74 -13.68 2.63
CA THR A 48 -29.14 -13.46 2.24
C THR A 48 -29.86 -14.80 2.28
N LYS A 49 -30.87 -14.90 3.12
CA LYS A 49 -31.70 -16.08 3.27
C LYS A 49 -33.13 -15.75 2.88
N LEU A 50 -33.73 -16.58 2.02
CA LEU A 50 -35.12 -16.52 1.60
C LEU A 50 -35.85 -17.72 2.21
N SER A 51 -36.90 -17.47 2.97
CA SER A 51 -37.73 -18.47 3.64
C SER A 51 -39.16 -18.34 3.18
N CYS A 52 -39.67 -19.32 2.44
CA CYS A 52 -41.05 -19.37 2.00
C CYS A 52 -41.83 -20.42 2.80
N GLN A 53 -42.85 -19.99 3.52
CA GLN A 53 -43.68 -20.85 4.37
C GLN A 53 -45.11 -20.89 3.85
N ARG A 54 -45.66 -22.09 3.67
CA ARG A 54 -47.05 -22.29 3.26
C ARG A 54 -47.96 -22.19 4.48
N GLN A 55 -48.84 -21.19 4.51
CA GLN A 55 -49.79 -21.03 5.61
C GLN A 55 -51.09 -21.79 5.35
N ILE A 56 -51.59 -21.78 4.10
CA ILE A 56 -52.80 -22.47 3.63
C ILE A 56 -52.52 -23.03 2.22
N ALA A 57 -53.32 -23.98 1.73
CA ALA A 57 -53.12 -24.65 0.43
C ALA A 57 -52.83 -23.70 -0.75
N ASN A 58 -53.36 -22.47 -0.73
CA ASN A 58 -53.18 -21.47 -1.79
C ASN A 58 -52.44 -20.19 -1.35
N SER A 59 -51.88 -20.15 -0.13
CA SER A 59 -51.14 -18.98 0.36
C SER A 59 -49.75 -19.34 0.85
N VAL A 60 -48.75 -18.73 0.22
CA VAL A 60 -47.33 -18.86 0.55
C VAL A 60 -46.79 -17.49 0.93
N THR A 61 -46.18 -17.41 2.11
CA THR A 61 -45.53 -16.21 2.62
C THR A 61 -44.03 -16.38 2.50
N CYS A 62 -43.35 -15.49 1.78
CA CYS A 62 -41.89 -15.50 1.64
C CYS A 62 -41.27 -14.36 2.44
N GLU A 63 -40.17 -14.66 3.12
CA GLU A 63 -39.40 -13.71 3.90
C GLU A 63 -37.93 -13.74 3.48
N GLN A 64 -37.41 -12.58 3.09
CA GLN A 64 -35.98 -12.38 2.91
C GLN A 64 -35.39 -11.77 4.17
N THR A 65 -34.40 -12.45 4.70
CA THR A 65 -33.56 -11.98 5.80
C THR A 65 -32.16 -11.74 5.27
N GLN A 66 -31.67 -10.51 5.39
CA GLN A 66 -30.28 -10.17 5.13
C GLN A 66 -29.57 -10.03 6.46
N SER A 67 -28.45 -10.74 6.61
CA SER A 67 -27.63 -10.72 7.81
C SER A 67 -26.22 -10.23 7.48
N ARG A 68 -25.57 -9.53 8.41
CA ARG A 68 -24.17 -9.08 8.35
C ARG A 68 -23.39 -9.71 9.52
N MET A 69 -22.08 -9.43 9.61
CA MET A 69 -21.20 -9.96 10.67
C MET A 69 -21.25 -11.49 10.74
N LEU A 70 -20.87 -12.17 9.66
CA LEU A 70 -20.91 -13.64 9.58
C LEU A 70 -22.30 -14.26 9.85
N GLY A 71 -23.37 -13.51 9.64
CA GLY A 71 -24.74 -13.98 9.83
C GLY A 71 -25.27 -13.79 11.26
N LEU A 72 -24.50 -13.15 12.14
CA LEU A 72 -24.86 -12.95 13.55
C LEU A 72 -25.81 -11.77 13.75
N VAL A 73 -25.76 -10.77 12.86
CA VAL A 73 -26.58 -9.56 12.99
C VAL A 73 -27.57 -9.51 11.84
N GLN A 74 -28.86 -9.54 12.14
CA GLN A 74 -29.90 -9.35 11.14
C GLN A 74 -30.03 -7.87 10.79
N ASP A 75 -29.71 -7.52 9.55
CA ASP A 75 -29.63 -6.14 9.07
C ASP A 75 -30.95 -5.69 8.43
N SER A 76 -31.63 -6.60 7.72
CA SER A 76 -32.98 -6.34 7.21
C SER A 76 -33.84 -7.60 7.12
N ARG A 77 -35.16 -7.41 7.28
CA ARG A 77 -36.18 -8.42 7.04
C ARG A 77 -37.25 -7.81 6.14
N ARG A 78 -37.53 -8.47 5.03
CA ARG A 78 -38.63 -8.11 4.12
C ARG A 78 -39.53 -9.33 3.96
N SER A 79 -40.82 -9.15 4.06
CA SER A 79 -41.81 -10.22 3.96
C SER A 79 -42.84 -9.88 2.90
N ILE A 80 -43.24 -10.88 2.12
CA ILE A 80 -44.35 -10.78 1.18
C ILE A 80 -45.28 -11.98 1.35
N GLY A 81 -46.58 -11.70 1.44
CA GLY A 81 -47.63 -12.72 1.51
C GLY A 81 -48.17 -13.08 0.13
N ASP A 82 -48.92 -14.18 0.08
CA ASP A 82 -49.70 -14.63 -1.09
C ASP A 82 -48.90 -14.69 -2.40
N VAL A 83 -47.69 -15.25 -2.33
CA VAL A 83 -46.84 -15.45 -3.51
C VAL A 83 -47.45 -16.52 -4.42
N THR A 84 -47.80 -16.12 -5.65
CA THR A 84 -48.43 -17.01 -6.64
C THR A 84 -47.52 -17.41 -7.79
N GLY A 85 -46.34 -16.81 -7.92
CA GLY A 85 -45.39 -17.12 -8.98
C GLY A 85 -44.06 -16.39 -8.81
N THR A 86 -43.09 -16.77 -9.63
CA THR A 86 -41.79 -16.11 -9.74
C THR A 86 -41.52 -15.63 -11.15
N GLU A 87 -40.81 -14.52 -11.29
CA GLU A 87 -40.31 -14.02 -12.57
C GLU A 87 -38.84 -13.63 -12.42
N VAL A 88 -37.98 -14.10 -13.32
CA VAL A 88 -36.58 -13.68 -13.35
C VAL A 88 -36.44 -12.49 -14.29
N ARG A 89 -36.08 -11.33 -13.73
CA ARG A 89 -35.76 -10.13 -14.51
C ARG A 89 -34.25 -10.00 -14.65
N THR A 90 -33.80 -9.80 -15.89
CA THR A 90 -32.38 -9.53 -16.19
C THR A 90 -32.22 -8.05 -16.54
N GLU A 91 -31.39 -7.34 -15.79
CA GLU A 91 -31.06 -5.93 -16.01
C GLU A 91 -29.58 -5.79 -16.36
N LEU A 92 -29.27 -5.20 -17.51
CA LEU A 92 -27.89 -4.94 -17.91
C LEU A 92 -27.39 -3.65 -17.26
N HIS A 93 -26.43 -3.78 -16.34
CA HIS A 93 -25.78 -2.63 -15.72
C HIS A 93 -24.49 -2.31 -16.46
N SER A 94 -24.29 -1.02 -16.76
CA SER A 94 -23.04 -0.54 -17.35
C SER A 94 -21.93 -0.56 -16.29
N ARG A 95 -20.85 -1.30 -16.56
CA ARG A 95 -19.62 -1.24 -15.76
C ARG A 95 -18.77 -0.05 -16.21
N SER A 96 -17.91 0.39 -15.30
CA SER A 96 -16.95 1.47 -15.54
C SER A 96 -15.89 1.16 -16.62
N ASP A 97 -15.79 -0.10 -17.08
CA ASP A 97 -14.94 -0.52 -18.20
C ASP A 97 -15.67 -0.51 -19.56
N GLY A 98 -16.92 -0.05 -19.61
CA GLY A 98 -17.72 0.06 -20.82
C GLY A 98 -18.42 -1.24 -21.25
N TYR A 99 -18.26 -2.32 -20.49
CA TYR A 99 -19.00 -3.56 -20.70
C TYR A 99 -20.32 -3.57 -19.91
N PHE A 100 -21.29 -4.35 -20.36
CA PHE A 100 -22.54 -4.56 -19.64
C PHE A 100 -22.47 -5.85 -18.84
N GLU A 101 -22.85 -5.79 -17.57
CA GLU A 101 -22.93 -6.94 -16.67
C GLU A 101 -24.41 -7.25 -16.36
N PRO A 102 -24.88 -8.49 -16.63
CA PRO A 102 -26.25 -8.88 -16.32
C PRO A 102 -26.44 -8.99 -14.81
N HIS A 103 -27.42 -8.27 -14.28
CA HIS A 103 -27.90 -8.40 -12.92
C HIS A 103 -29.25 -9.11 -12.93
N TYR A 104 -29.36 -10.20 -12.18
CA TYR A 104 -30.57 -11.00 -12.10
C TYR A 104 -31.34 -10.68 -10.82
N ARG A 105 -32.63 -10.42 -10.96
CA ARG A 105 -33.55 -10.20 -9.85
C ARG A 105 -34.69 -11.21 -9.93
N LEU A 106 -34.99 -11.87 -8.82
CA LEU A 106 -36.22 -12.63 -8.66
C LEU A 106 -37.34 -11.68 -8.25
N LEU A 107 -38.44 -11.69 -8.99
CA LEU A 107 -39.68 -11.03 -8.58
C LEU A 107 -40.59 -12.10 -7.98
N LEU A 108 -40.87 -11.97 -6.68
CA LEU A 108 -41.87 -12.81 -5.99
C LEU A 108 -43.12 -11.98 -5.75
N GLY A 109 -44.30 -12.52 -6.05
CA GLY A 109 -45.57 -11.90 -5.65
C GLY A 109 -46.68 -12.01 -6.70
N GLN A 110 -47.73 -11.22 -6.50
CA GLN A 110 -48.85 -11.07 -7.41
C GLN A 110 -48.69 -9.75 -8.20
N ALA A 111 -49.34 -9.60 -9.35
CA ALA A 111 -49.18 -8.46 -10.27
C ALA A 111 -49.26 -7.04 -9.63
N SER A 112 -49.83 -6.89 -8.42
CA SER A 112 -49.95 -5.61 -7.69
C SER A 112 -48.88 -5.38 -6.61
N GLN A 113 -48.15 -6.41 -6.17
CA GLN A 113 -47.13 -6.30 -5.13
C GLN A 113 -46.01 -7.31 -5.40
N GLN A 114 -44.83 -6.79 -5.73
CA GLN A 114 -43.67 -7.60 -6.07
C GLN A 114 -42.52 -7.31 -5.09
N MET A 115 -41.84 -8.37 -4.70
CA MET A 115 -40.63 -8.32 -3.90
C MET A 115 -39.44 -8.71 -4.77
N GLU A 116 -38.49 -7.78 -4.90
CA GLU A 116 -37.25 -8.03 -5.63
C GLU A 116 -36.21 -8.66 -4.70
N VAL A 117 -35.75 -9.86 -5.06
CA VAL A 117 -34.67 -10.56 -4.36
C VAL A 117 -33.47 -10.65 -5.31
N PRO A 118 -32.32 -10.06 -4.94
CA PRO A 118 -31.09 -10.25 -5.71
C PRO A 118 -30.69 -11.72 -5.64
N ILE A 119 -30.38 -12.33 -6.77
CA ILE A 119 -30.00 -13.74 -6.89
C ILE A 119 -28.68 -13.87 -7.64
N SER A 120 -27.88 -14.87 -7.27
CA SER A 120 -26.59 -15.15 -7.90
C SER A 120 -26.75 -15.81 -9.28
N GLU A 121 -25.64 -16.18 -9.93
CA GLU A 121 -25.62 -16.82 -11.25
C GLU A 121 -26.50 -18.10 -11.35
N GLN A 122 -26.86 -18.75 -10.24
CA GLN A 122 -27.81 -19.89 -10.19
C GLN A 122 -29.29 -19.46 -10.23
N HIS A 123 -29.60 -18.32 -10.83
CA HIS A 123 -30.93 -17.70 -10.82
C HIS A 123 -32.05 -18.60 -11.39
N HIS A 124 -31.75 -19.38 -12.43
CA HIS A 124 -32.74 -20.29 -13.03
C HIS A 124 -33.08 -21.47 -12.12
N GLU A 125 -32.09 -22.07 -11.45
CA GLU A 125 -32.31 -23.16 -10.49
C GLU A 125 -33.11 -22.69 -9.28
N VAL A 126 -32.82 -21.48 -8.79
CA VAL A 126 -33.54 -20.87 -7.67
C VAL A 126 -34.99 -20.56 -8.03
N ALA A 127 -35.25 -20.02 -9.22
CA ALA A 127 -36.61 -19.76 -9.70
C ALA A 127 -37.40 -21.06 -9.87
N GLU A 128 -36.80 -22.08 -10.50
CA GLU A 128 -37.42 -23.38 -10.69
C GLU A 128 -37.76 -24.06 -9.36
N GLN A 129 -36.86 -24.00 -8.36
CA GLN A 129 -37.13 -24.55 -7.03
C GLN A 129 -38.32 -23.86 -6.35
N ILE A 130 -38.48 -22.55 -6.52
CA ILE A 130 -39.62 -21.83 -5.94
C ILE A 130 -40.90 -22.16 -6.69
N ASP A 131 -40.89 -22.21 -8.02
CA ASP A 131 -42.06 -22.59 -8.81
C ASP A 131 -42.51 -24.03 -8.52
N LEU A 132 -41.57 -24.97 -8.37
CA LEU A 132 -41.83 -26.32 -7.92
C LEU A 132 -42.42 -26.34 -6.51
N PHE A 133 -41.88 -25.54 -5.58
CA PHE A 133 -42.41 -25.42 -4.23
C PHE A 133 -43.85 -24.87 -4.21
N LEU A 134 -44.16 -23.88 -5.03
CA LEU A 134 -45.50 -23.29 -5.16
C LEU A 134 -46.53 -24.33 -5.63
N GLN A 135 -46.11 -25.27 -6.49
CA GLN A 135 -46.94 -26.38 -6.98
C GLN A 135 -46.95 -27.60 -6.04
N SER A 136 -45.97 -27.70 -5.13
CA SER A 136 -45.84 -28.80 -4.17
C SER A 136 -46.77 -28.66 -2.96
N THR A 137 -46.82 -29.71 -2.12
CA THR A 137 -47.48 -29.68 -0.80
C THR A 137 -46.51 -29.44 0.35
N GLU A 138 -45.26 -29.09 0.05
CA GLU A 138 -44.24 -28.90 1.08
C GLU A 138 -44.55 -27.69 1.96
N PRO A 139 -44.28 -27.77 3.28
CA PRO A 139 -44.63 -26.70 4.22
C PRO A 139 -43.63 -25.53 4.23
N LEU A 140 -42.39 -25.77 3.82
CA LEU A 140 -41.29 -24.82 3.96
C LEU A 140 -40.22 -25.00 2.87
N LEU A 141 -39.82 -23.89 2.25
CA LEU A 141 -38.65 -23.78 1.38
C LEU A 141 -37.67 -22.78 1.98
N LEU A 142 -36.40 -23.17 2.05
CA LEU A 142 -35.30 -22.34 2.55
C LEU A 142 -34.20 -22.27 1.51
N ILE A 143 -33.90 -21.06 1.02
CA ILE A 143 -32.80 -20.79 0.10
C ILE A 143 -31.83 -19.87 0.82
N GLU A 144 -30.56 -20.27 0.91
CA GLU A 144 -29.50 -19.49 1.53
C GLU A 144 -28.42 -19.17 0.49
N GLN A 145 -28.13 -17.88 0.33
CA GLN A 145 -27.09 -17.38 -0.55
C GLN A 145 -25.98 -16.77 0.29
N ASP A 146 -24.82 -17.41 0.26
CA ASP A 146 -23.60 -16.89 0.85
C ASP A 146 -22.83 -16.03 -0.16
N THR A 147 -22.90 -14.71 0.01
CA THR A 147 -22.21 -13.75 -0.87
C THR A 147 -20.78 -13.45 -0.41
N ARG A 148 -20.30 -14.04 0.70
CA ARG A 148 -18.99 -13.72 1.31
C ARG A 148 -17.83 -14.02 0.39
N MET A 149 -17.86 -15.18 -0.29
CA MET A 149 -16.80 -15.57 -1.20
C MET A 149 -16.69 -14.61 -2.38
N ALA A 150 -17.82 -14.26 -3.00
CA ALA A 150 -17.85 -13.30 -4.11
C ALA A 150 -17.30 -11.93 -3.69
N GLN A 151 -17.73 -11.39 -2.54
CA GLN A 151 -17.23 -10.11 -2.04
C GLN A 151 -15.75 -10.16 -1.63
N SER A 152 -15.28 -11.29 -1.09
CA SER A 152 -13.87 -11.48 -0.72
C SER A 152 -12.94 -11.46 -1.95
N VAL A 153 -13.39 -12.00 -3.08
CA VAL A 153 -12.61 -12.01 -4.32
C VAL A 153 -12.63 -10.63 -4.98
N VAL A 154 -13.79 -9.99 -5.06
CA VAL A 154 -13.94 -8.70 -5.75
C VAL A 154 -13.28 -7.55 -5.00
N ILE A 155 -13.35 -7.54 -3.66
CA ILE A 155 -12.86 -6.41 -2.86
C ILE A 155 -11.61 -6.79 -2.05
N GLY A 156 -11.61 -7.98 -1.45
CA GLY A 156 -10.52 -8.42 -0.57
C GLY A 156 -9.20 -8.64 -1.30
N VAL A 157 -9.22 -9.39 -2.42
CA VAL A 157 -7.99 -9.70 -3.17
C VAL A 157 -7.31 -8.45 -3.74
N PRO A 158 -8.01 -7.52 -4.42
CA PRO A 158 -7.38 -6.30 -4.92
C PRO A 158 -6.80 -5.43 -3.80
N LEU A 159 -7.51 -5.32 -2.66
CA LEU A 159 -7.05 -4.52 -1.53
C LEU A 159 -5.76 -5.11 -0.92
N LEU A 160 -5.72 -6.43 -0.76
CA LEU A 160 -4.55 -7.14 -0.25
C LEU A 160 -3.34 -6.99 -1.18
N LEU A 161 -3.56 -7.14 -2.50
CA LEU A 161 -2.52 -6.94 -3.51
C LEU A 161 -2.00 -5.50 -3.52
N LEU A 162 -2.89 -4.50 -3.51
CA LEU A 162 -2.52 -3.09 -3.52
C LEU A 162 -1.67 -2.73 -2.31
N VAL A 163 -2.02 -3.24 -1.14
CA VAL A 163 -1.28 -3.01 0.11
C VAL A 163 0.08 -3.69 0.09
N SER A 164 0.13 -4.94 -0.38
CA SER A 164 1.41 -5.66 -0.53
C SER A 164 2.34 -4.95 -1.52
N ALA A 165 1.80 -4.39 -2.60
CA ALA A 165 2.57 -3.62 -3.58
C ALA A 165 3.06 -2.29 -3.01
N MET A 166 2.22 -1.57 -2.25
CA MET A 166 2.61 -0.31 -1.60
C MET A 166 3.67 -0.54 -0.53
N THR A 167 3.50 -1.55 0.34
CA THR A 167 4.48 -1.92 1.38
C THR A 167 5.81 -2.35 0.75
N LEU A 168 5.78 -3.17 -0.30
CA LEU A 168 6.98 -3.55 -1.03
C LEU A 168 7.66 -2.34 -1.68
N GLY A 169 6.87 -1.43 -2.28
CA GLY A 169 7.37 -0.20 -2.89
C GLY A 169 8.02 0.76 -1.89
N THR A 170 7.44 0.92 -0.70
CA THR A 170 8.03 1.75 0.36
C THR A 170 9.29 1.12 0.92
N LEU A 171 9.28 -0.19 1.19
CA LEU A 171 10.47 -0.95 1.59
C LEU A 171 11.59 -0.78 0.58
N LEU A 172 11.31 -0.92 -0.72
CA LEU A 172 12.27 -0.76 -1.82
C LEU A 172 12.91 0.63 -1.88
N ARG A 173 12.18 1.67 -1.48
CA ARG A 173 12.71 3.04 -1.43
C ARG A 173 13.54 3.30 -0.17
N LEU A 174 13.10 2.77 0.97
CA LEU A 174 13.64 3.10 2.29
C LEU A 174 14.85 2.25 2.69
N ILE A 175 14.88 0.97 2.31
CA ILE A 175 16.00 0.08 2.64
C ILE A 175 17.13 0.31 1.64
N ARG A 176 17.98 1.26 1.98
CA ARG A 176 19.26 1.51 1.34
C ARG A 176 20.35 1.51 2.38
N LEU A 177 21.14 0.44 2.38
CA LEU A 177 22.33 0.37 3.20
C LEU A 177 23.53 0.70 2.33
N GLU A 178 24.32 1.66 2.77
CA GLU A 178 25.45 2.14 2.00
C GLU A 178 26.69 2.12 2.87
N VAL A 179 27.76 1.54 2.37
CA VAL A 179 29.08 1.54 3.01
C VAL A 179 30.05 2.18 2.05
N LEU A 180 30.70 3.24 2.52
CA LEU A 180 31.77 3.91 1.81
C LEU A 180 33.07 3.66 2.58
N GLU A 181 34.06 3.12 1.89
CA GLU A 181 35.34 2.76 2.44
C GLU A 181 36.46 3.45 1.66
N PHE A 182 37.35 4.11 2.39
CA PHE A 182 38.56 4.72 1.86
C PHE A 182 39.76 3.99 2.45
N ASP A 183 40.66 3.53 1.57
CA ASP A 183 41.90 2.84 1.93
C ASP A 183 43.10 3.58 1.33
N ARG A 184 43.86 4.25 2.20
CA ARG A 184 45.05 5.03 1.83
C ARG A 184 46.23 4.15 1.48
N LEU A 185 46.38 2.98 2.09
CA LEU A 185 47.51 2.07 1.80
C LEU A 185 47.45 1.57 0.36
N HIS A 186 46.26 1.29 -0.13
CA HIS A 186 46.04 0.77 -1.47
C HIS A 186 45.62 1.84 -2.49
N ASN A 187 45.56 3.11 -2.09
CA ASN A 187 45.10 4.26 -2.89
C ASN A 187 43.72 4.03 -3.55
N ARG A 188 42.76 3.48 -2.81
CA ARG A 188 41.46 3.06 -3.34
C ARG A 188 40.29 3.57 -2.50
N PHE A 189 39.18 3.83 -3.17
CA PHE A 189 37.88 3.94 -2.52
C PHE A 189 36.95 2.83 -3.02
N HIS A 190 36.11 2.33 -2.11
CA HIS A 190 35.09 1.34 -2.37
C HIS A 190 33.75 1.84 -1.83
N SER A 191 32.75 1.91 -2.70
CA SER A 191 31.35 2.19 -2.37
C SER A 191 30.54 0.95 -2.62
N ARG A 192 29.89 0.43 -1.58
CA ARG A 192 28.94 -0.68 -1.66
C ARG A 192 27.58 -0.21 -1.21
N GLN A 193 26.61 -0.31 -2.12
CA GLN A 193 25.23 0.02 -1.85
C GLN A 193 24.37 -1.24 -1.98
N TRP A 194 23.73 -1.62 -0.89
CA TRP A 194 22.74 -2.68 -0.85
C TRP A 194 21.34 -2.07 -0.92
N LEU A 195 20.62 -2.42 -1.97
CA LEU A 195 19.17 -2.25 -2.11
C LEU A 195 18.52 -3.62 -1.85
N LEU A 196 17.23 -3.65 -1.52
CA LEU A 196 16.48 -4.87 -1.18
C LEU A 196 16.72 -6.07 -2.13
N PHE A 197 16.75 -5.85 -3.44
CA PHE A 197 16.91 -6.91 -4.45
C PHE A 197 18.15 -6.75 -5.34
N ARG A 198 19.01 -5.76 -5.05
CA ARG A 198 20.18 -5.46 -5.90
C ARG A 198 21.29 -4.86 -5.07
N TRP A 199 22.53 -5.22 -5.36
CA TRP A 199 23.69 -4.47 -4.89
C TRP A 199 24.32 -3.69 -6.05
N ARG A 200 24.95 -2.58 -5.70
CA ARG A 200 25.83 -1.80 -6.59
C ARG A 200 27.15 -1.63 -5.89
N GLU A 201 28.22 -1.90 -6.63
CA GLU A 201 29.58 -1.65 -6.17
C GLU A 201 30.23 -0.65 -7.13
N ARG A 202 30.91 0.33 -6.56
CA ARG A 202 31.75 1.28 -7.27
C ARG A 202 33.10 1.30 -6.59
N SER A 203 34.16 1.16 -7.37
CA SER A 203 35.53 1.31 -6.89
C SER A 203 36.25 2.32 -7.76
N GLY A 204 37.13 3.10 -7.17
CA GLY A 204 38.03 3.98 -7.88
C GLY A 204 39.25 4.30 -7.03
N THR A 205 40.01 5.30 -7.44
CA THR A 205 41.23 5.73 -6.75
C THR A 205 40.94 6.89 -5.81
N LEU A 206 41.74 7.09 -4.75
CA LEU A 206 41.55 8.27 -3.89
C LEU A 206 41.82 9.58 -4.64
N ALA A 207 42.65 9.54 -5.69
CA ALA A 207 42.89 10.68 -6.58
C ALA A 207 41.63 11.15 -7.32
N ASP A 208 40.62 10.27 -7.47
CA ASP A 208 39.34 10.65 -8.06
C ASP A 208 38.50 11.50 -7.11
N VAL A 209 38.87 11.62 -5.83
CA VAL A 209 38.17 12.45 -4.84
C VAL A 209 38.79 13.85 -4.84
N ALA A 210 38.05 14.81 -5.37
CA ALA A 210 38.51 16.20 -5.51
C ALA A 210 38.30 17.02 -4.24
N GLY A 211 37.33 16.67 -3.39
CA GLY A 211 37.05 17.46 -2.19
C GLY A 211 35.85 16.99 -1.37
N VAL A 212 35.61 17.67 -0.26
CA VAL A 212 34.39 17.53 0.56
C VAL A 212 33.85 18.93 0.82
N GLN A 213 32.57 19.16 0.52
CA GLN A 213 31.92 20.46 0.72
C GLN A 213 30.67 20.33 1.57
N ILE A 214 30.34 21.42 2.25
CA ILE A 214 29.07 21.61 2.95
C ILE A 214 28.13 22.37 2.02
N ARG A 215 26.92 21.87 1.85
CA ARG A 215 25.88 22.50 1.07
C ARG A 215 24.64 22.70 1.93
N ASP A 216 24.16 23.93 1.96
CA ASP A 216 22.85 24.26 2.53
C ASP A 216 21.74 23.81 1.55
N LEU A 217 20.86 22.96 2.04
CA LEU A 217 19.69 22.44 1.31
C LEU A 217 18.38 23.08 1.79
N GLY A 218 18.43 23.93 2.81
CA GLY A 218 17.28 24.54 3.44
C GLY A 218 16.75 25.75 2.70
N ARG A 219 15.45 25.77 2.38
CA ARG A 219 14.73 27.02 2.04
C ARG A 219 13.99 27.60 3.25
N ASP A 220 13.37 26.71 4.04
CA ASP A 220 12.55 27.07 5.22
C ASP A 220 13.15 26.54 6.54
N GLU A 221 13.89 25.42 6.51
CA GLU A 221 14.65 24.89 7.66
C GLU A 221 16.12 24.69 7.27
N PRO A 222 17.09 25.13 8.09
CA PRO A 222 18.51 25.02 7.75
C PRO A 222 18.96 23.56 7.82
N ILE A 223 19.05 22.91 6.66
CA ILE A 223 19.53 21.53 6.53
C ILE A 223 20.90 21.58 5.84
N TYR A 224 21.95 21.35 6.62
CA TYR A 224 23.31 21.28 6.11
C TYR A 224 23.63 19.87 5.64
N SER A 225 24.25 19.74 4.47
CA SER A 225 24.63 18.45 3.89
C SER A 225 26.11 18.39 3.54
N ALA A 226 26.77 17.32 3.94
CA ALA A 226 28.14 17.02 3.54
C ALA A 226 28.11 16.23 2.23
N GLU A 227 28.75 16.75 1.19
CA GLU A 227 28.87 16.11 -0.13
C GLU A 227 30.36 15.85 -0.45
N LEU A 228 30.65 14.64 -0.91
CA LEU A 228 31.93 14.28 -1.51
C LEU A 228 31.91 14.71 -2.99
N LEU A 229 32.96 15.38 -3.43
CA LEU A 229 33.17 15.80 -4.81
C LEU A 229 34.19 14.88 -5.46
N PHE A 230 33.82 14.33 -6.61
CA PHE A 230 34.74 13.58 -7.46
C PHE A 230 35.30 14.48 -8.56
N ALA A 231 36.52 14.19 -9.03
CA ALA A 231 37.18 14.88 -10.13
C ALA A 231 36.35 14.84 -11.43
N SER A 232 35.48 13.84 -11.59
CA SER A 232 34.51 13.74 -12.69
C SER A 232 33.38 14.79 -12.63
N GLY A 233 33.32 15.62 -11.59
CA GLY A 233 32.22 16.53 -11.31
C GLY A 233 31.01 15.86 -10.64
N GLN A 234 31.02 14.53 -10.46
CA GLN A 234 29.97 13.83 -9.74
C GLN A 234 30.02 14.20 -8.25
N ARG A 235 28.84 14.43 -7.66
CA ARG A 235 28.67 14.67 -6.21
C ARG A 235 28.03 13.48 -5.53
N HIS A 236 28.44 13.22 -4.30
CA HIS A 236 27.93 12.11 -3.51
C HIS A 236 27.62 12.53 -2.08
N LYS A 237 26.35 12.44 -1.70
CA LYS A 237 25.89 12.87 -0.37
C LYS A 237 26.36 11.89 0.70
N LEU A 238 27.10 12.39 1.68
CA LEU A 238 27.61 11.62 2.81
C LEU A 238 26.65 11.71 3.99
N ALA A 239 26.39 12.91 4.51
CA ALA A 239 25.57 13.13 5.69
C ALA A 239 24.72 14.40 5.55
N ALA A 240 23.68 14.53 6.37
CA ALA A 240 22.94 15.76 6.53
C ALA A 240 22.51 15.89 7.99
N SER A 241 22.56 17.11 8.52
CA SER A 241 22.10 17.45 9.88
C SER A 241 21.50 18.84 9.89
N LEU A 242 20.63 19.08 10.87
CA LEU A 242 20.14 20.42 11.21
C LEU A 242 21.19 21.22 11.99
N ASN A 243 22.18 20.54 12.58
CA ASN A 243 23.27 21.17 13.33
C ASN A 243 24.48 21.40 12.42
N GLN A 244 24.77 22.67 12.15
CA GLN A 244 25.91 23.08 11.33
C GLN A 244 27.24 22.57 11.90
N THR A 245 27.46 22.74 13.21
CA THR A 245 28.72 22.35 13.87
C THR A 245 28.97 20.84 13.80
N GLU A 246 27.91 20.03 13.87
CA GLU A 246 28.04 18.58 13.72
C GLU A 246 28.52 18.20 12.31
N ILE A 247 27.99 18.88 11.28
CA ILE A 247 28.39 18.65 9.89
C ILE A 247 29.78 19.18 9.60
N GLU A 248 30.15 20.34 10.15
CA GLU A 248 31.51 20.88 10.05
C GLU A 248 32.53 19.92 10.64
N GLN A 249 32.32 19.47 11.90
CA GLN A 249 33.20 18.49 12.53
C GLN A 249 33.28 17.17 11.74
N PHE A 250 32.19 16.76 11.13
CA PHE A 250 32.15 15.57 10.29
C PHE A 250 32.96 15.76 9.00
N VAL A 251 32.83 16.89 8.32
CA VAL A 251 33.59 17.21 7.09
C VAL A 251 35.07 17.35 7.39
N GLU A 252 35.44 18.07 8.45
CA GLU A 252 36.83 18.24 8.89
C GLU A 252 37.53 16.92 9.15
N ARG A 253 36.85 15.97 9.81
CA ARG A 253 37.41 14.63 10.04
C ARG A 253 37.69 13.86 8.75
N ILE A 254 36.88 14.07 7.72
CA ILE A 254 37.06 13.41 6.41
C ILE A 254 38.16 14.12 5.63
N LYS A 255 38.18 15.45 5.58
CA LYS A 255 39.24 16.25 4.94
C LYS A 255 40.61 15.91 5.53
N ALA A 256 40.72 15.91 6.86
CA ALA A 256 41.95 15.56 7.57
C ALA A 256 42.42 14.12 7.27
N PHE A 257 41.50 13.17 7.16
CA PHE A 257 41.84 11.79 6.79
C PHE A 257 42.32 11.68 5.34
N LEU A 258 41.70 12.43 4.42
CA LEU A 258 42.05 12.40 2.99
C LEU A 258 43.27 13.27 2.65
N GLN A 259 43.70 14.16 3.55
CA GLN A 259 44.71 15.21 3.30
C GLN A 259 44.31 16.11 2.12
N LEU A 260 43.08 16.60 2.16
CA LEU A 260 42.58 17.60 1.22
C LEU A 260 42.86 18.99 1.80
N ASP A 261 43.54 19.85 1.04
CA ASP A 261 43.80 21.24 1.43
C ASP A 261 42.54 22.11 1.32
N ASP A 262 42.39 23.08 2.23
CA ASP A 262 41.20 23.95 2.41
C ASP A 262 41.07 25.08 1.37
N ASP A 263 41.82 25.02 0.27
CA ASP A 263 42.17 26.18 -0.54
C ASP A 263 41.07 26.71 -1.48
N ASN A 264 39.78 26.49 -1.18
CA ASN A 264 38.67 26.84 -2.09
C ASN A 264 37.49 27.60 -1.45
N ASP A 265 37.56 27.98 -0.17
CA ASP A 265 36.48 28.73 0.49
C ASP A 265 36.65 30.28 0.47
N SER A 266 37.71 30.81 -0.14
CA SER A 266 38.00 32.26 -0.17
C SER A 266 37.62 33.01 -1.45
N GLU A 267 37.29 32.35 -2.57
CA GLU A 267 37.00 33.05 -3.85
C GLU A 267 35.52 33.37 -4.13
N ARG A 268 34.56 33.00 -3.27
CA ARG A 268 33.12 33.21 -3.55
C ARG A 268 32.39 34.28 -2.75
N LEU A 269 33.04 34.92 -1.78
CA LEU A 269 32.44 36.05 -1.04
C LEU A 269 32.91 37.44 -1.51
N GLY A 270 33.83 37.54 -2.48
CA GLY A 270 34.41 38.81 -2.92
C GLY A 270 33.76 39.50 -4.14
N SER A 271 32.87 38.85 -4.89
CA SER A 271 32.41 39.37 -6.20
C SER A 271 31.01 39.99 -6.22
N LYS A 272 30.48 40.40 -5.07
CA LYS A 272 29.12 40.99 -4.96
C LYS A 272 29.08 42.29 -4.16
N LEU A 273 30.08 43.13 -4.32
CA LEU A 273 30.00 44.56 -4.06
C LEU A 273 30.86 45.24 -5.13
N ASP A 274 30.24 45.63 -6.22
CA ASP A 274 30.51 46.87 -6.96
C ASP A 274 29.60 46.90 -8.20
N LEU A 275 29.12 48.10 -8.51
CA LEU A 275 28.30 48.53 -9.66
C LEU A 275 26.77 48.49 -9.47
N VAL A 276 26.24 49.54 -8.83
CA VAL A 276 25.23 50.42 -9.45
C VAL A 276 25.50 51.86 -8.95
N ASP A 277 26.08 52.68 -9.82
CA ASP A 277 25.74 54.11 -9.92
C ASP A 277 24.45 54.25 -10.74
#